data_AF-A0A354A0G6-F1
#
_entry.id   AF-A0A354A0G6-F1
#
_cell.length_a   1.000
_cell.length_b   1.000
_cell.length_c   1.000
_cell.angle_alpha   90.00
_cell.angle_beta   90.00
_cell.angle_gamma   90.00
#
_symmetry.space_group_name_H-M   'P 1'
#
loop_
_entity.id
_entity.type
_entity.pdbx_description
1 polymer ?
#
loop_
_entity_poly.entity_id
_entity_poly.type
_entity_poly.pdbx_seq_one_letter_code
_entity_poly.pdbx_strand_id
1 'polypeptide(L)'
;MKRSLGIILFLLVAAFSLSLFFAAIPSTRLVIQDVYAQEWKDEFDDICGKTQNAMNLSPDELKSLIDRCNKLRARIEQLEESQKKVYLKRLSLCQDLFSFVLQSKENQ
;
A
#
# COMPACT_ATOMS: atom_id res chain seq x y z
N MET A 1 14.46 -39.04 16.28
CA MET A 1 14.22 -38.42 14.95
C MET A 1 13.25 -37.23 15.03
N LYS A 2 13.57 -36.17 15.79
CA LYS A 2 12.72 -34.95 15.89
C LYS A 2 13.50 -33.63 15.91
N ARG A 3 14.84 -33.68 15.85
CA ARG A 3 15.74 -32.50 15.92
C ARG A 3 16.21 -32.00 14.55
N SER A 4 16.14 -32.83 13.51
CA SER A 4 16.54 -32.48 12.14
C SER A 4 15.47 -31.69 11.37
N LEU A 5 14.18 -31.80 11.74
CA LEU A 5 13.07 -31.11 11.06
C LEU A 5 13.05 -29.59 11.36
N GLY A 6 13.46 -29.18 12.56
CA GLY A 6 13.53 -27.77 12.95
C GLY A 6 14.68 -27.01 12.29
N ILE A 7 15.82 -27.67 12.04
CA ILE A 7 16.99 -27.06 11.39
C ILE A 7 16.71 -26.81 9.90
N ILE A 8 15.99 -27.73 9.24
CA ILE A 8 15.60 -27.58 7.83
C ILE A 8 14.55 -26.46 7.67
N LEU A 9 13.59 -26.36 8.59
CA LEU A 9 12.59 -25.28 8.59
C LEU A 9 13.22 -23.90 8.84
N PHE A 10 14.22 -23.81 9.73
CA PHE A 10 14.93 -22.56 10.02
C PHE A 10 15.85 -22.13 8.86
N LEU A 11 16.49 -23.08 8.16
CA LEU A 11 17.29 -22.80 6.96
C LEU A 11 16.45 -22.33 5.77
N LEU A 12 15.21 -22.82 5.62
CA LEU A 12 14.29 -22.38 4.56
C LEU A 12 13.76 -20.96 4.80
N VAL A 13 13.51 -20.58 6.06
CA VAL A 13 13.09 -19.21 6.43
C VAL A 13 14.24 -18.20 6.31
N ALA A 14 15.48 -18.62 6.64
CA ALA A 14 16.66 -17.78 6.47
C ALA A 14 17.06 -17.59 4.98
N ALA A 15 16.94 -18.62 4.15
CA ALA A 15 17.25 -18.52 2.72
C ALA A 15 16.22 -17.69 1.93
N PHE A 16 14.94 -17.75 2.31
CA PHE A 16 13.90 -16.90 1.69
C PHE A 16 14.04 -15.42 2.10
N SER A 17 14.68 -15.15 3.24
CA SER A 17 14.96 -13.79 3.71
C SER A 17 16.27 -13.20 3.14
N LEU A 18 17.15 -14.01 2.54
CA LEU A 18 18.47 -13.59 2.03
C LEU A 18 18.53 -13.39 0.51
N SER A 19 17.41 -13.53 -0.22
CA SER A 19 17.36 -13.36 -1.68
C SER A 19 16.82 -12.00 -2.17
N LEU A 20 16.57 -11.03 -1.28
CA LEU A 20 16.12 -9.68 -1.66
C LEU A 20 17.00 -8.54 -1.12
N PHE A 21 18.09 -8.85 -0.42
CA PHE A 21 19.18 -7.92 -0.15
C PHE A 21 20.41 -8.43 -0.91
N PHE A 22 21.10 -7.55 -1.65
CA PHE A 22 22.27 -7.82 -2.52
C PHE A 22 22.00 -8.26 -3.96
N ALA A 23 21.26 -7.44 -4.70
CA ALA A 23 21.68 -7.09 -6.07
C ALA A 23 21.97 -5.58 -6.11
N ALA A 24 23.07 -5.18 -5.45
CA ALA A 24 23.68 -3.87 -5.64
C ALA A 24 24.37 -3.86 -7.00
N ILE A 25 23.68 -3.39 -8.04
CA ILE A 25 24.30 -2.83 -9.24
C ILE A 25 23.83 -1.38 -9.33
N PRO A 26 24.70 -0.38 -9.10
CA PRO A 26 24.36 1.03 -9.28
C PRO A 26 24.34 1.30 -10.79
N SER A 27 23.21 1.00 -11.43
CA SER A 27 22.90 1.64 -12.71
C SER A 27 22.40 3.04 -12.37
N THR A 28 23.29 4.03 -12.44
CA THR A 28 22.91 5.45 -12.48
C THR A 28 22.08 5.69 -13.74
N ARG A 29 20.80 5.30 -13.70
CA ARG A 29 19.77 5.95 -14.49
C ARG A 29 19.58 7.31 -13.84
N LEU A 30 20.02 8.35 -14.53
CA LEU A 30 19.46 9.68 -14.32
C LEU A 30 17.98 9.59 -14.71
N VAL A 31 17.15 9.18 -13.76
CA VAL A 31 15.70 9.30 -13.86
C VAL A 31 15.45 10.80 -13.74
N ILE A 32 15.23 11.44 -14.88
CA ILE A 32 14.54 12.73 -14.89
C ILE A 32 13.15 12.39 -14.39
N GLN A 33 12.97 12.49 -13.07
CA GLN A 33 11.72 12.21 -12.41
C GLN A 33 10.82 13.37 -12.80
N ASP A 34 9.89 13.07 -13.70
CA ASP A 34 8.82 13.96 -14.09
C ASP A 34 8.01 14.26 -12.81
N VAL A 35 8.37 15.35 -12.14
CA VAL A 35 7.88 15.72 -10.79
C VAL A 35 6.34 15.73 -10.77
N TYR A 36 5.71 15.96 -11.92
CA TYR A 36 4.27 15.98 -12.11
C TYR A 36 3.60 14.60 -12.23
N ALA A 37 4.34 13.56 -12.65
CA ALA A 37 3.80 12.21 -12.83
C ALA A 37 3.74 11.42 -11.49
N GLN A 38 4.45 11.90 -10.47
CA GLN A 38 4.67 11.18 -9.22
C GLN A 38 3.74 11.62 -8.07
N GLU A 39 3.29 12.87 -8.04
CA GLU A 39 2.55 13.43 -6.88
C GLU A 39 1.31 12.60 -6.50
N TRP A 40 0.52 12.14 -7.47
CA TRP A 40 -0.67 11.35 -7.17
C TRP A 40 -0.34 9.94 -6.65
N LYS A 41 0.82 9.39 -7.02
CA LYS A 41 1.27 8.08 -6.53
C LYS A 41 1.74 8.16 -5.09
N ASP A 42 2.40 9.25 -4.71
CA ASP A 42 2.81 9.47 -3.33
C ASP A 42 1.59 9.61 -2.42
N GLU A 43 0.56 10.34 -2.87
CA GLU A 43 -0.74 10.42 -2.19
C GLU A 43 -1.42 9.05 -2.09
N PHE A 44 -1.40 8.28 -3.19
CA PHE A 44 -1.93 6.92 -3.22
C PHE A 44 -1.24 6.02 -2.20
N ASP A 45 0.10 6.07 -2.13
CA ASP A 45 0.89 5.25 -1.23
C ASP A 45 0.73 5.68 0.23
N ASP A 46 0.60 6.98 0.54
CA ASP A 46 0.27 7.47 1.89
C ASP A 46 -1.11 6.96 2.34
N ILE A 47 -2.16 7.12 1.51
CA ILE A 47 -3.51 6.64 1.81
C ILE A 47 -3.48 5.12 2.05
N CYS A 48 -2.91 4.37 1.11
CA CYS A 48 -2.87 2.91 1.20
C CYS A 48 -2.03 2.44 2.39
N GLY A 49 -0.97 3.17 2.76
CA GLY A 49 -0.11 2.86 3.90
C GLY A 49 -0.84 2.94 5.24
N LYS A 50 -1.82 3.84 5.38
CA LYS A 50 -2.61 3.99 6.62
C LYS A 50 -3.58 2.85 6.90
N THR A 51 -3.84 1.96 5.94
CA THR A 51 -4.70 0.79 6.15
C THR A 51 -4.21 -0.12 7.28
N GLN A 52 -2.89 -0.24 7.48
CA GLN A 52 -2.31 -1.07 8.54
C GLN A 52 -2.68 -0.61 9.96
N ASN A 53 -2.92 0.70 10.13
CA ASN A 53 -3.23 1.32 11.41
C ASN A 53 -4.66 1.86 11.48
N ALA A 54 -5.54 1.47 10.55
CA ALA A 54 -6.87 2.07 10.39
C ALA A 54 -7.71 2.05 11.69
N MET A 55 -7.63 0.97 12.47
CA MET A 55 -8.36 0.83 13.74
C MET A 55 -7.97 1.88 14.81
N ASN A 56 -6.74 2.40 14.74
CA ASN A 56 -6.22 3.38 15.69
C ASN A 56 -6.50 4.83 15.28
N LEU A 57 -7.00 5.04 14.06
CA LEU A 57 -7.34 6.37 13.57
C LEU A 57 -8.62 6.89 14.25
N SER A 58 -8.68 8.21 14.41
CA SER A 58 -9.90 8.90 14.85
C SER A 58 -10.97 8.90 13.74
N PRO A 59 -12.25 9.09 14.10
CA PRO A 59 -13.33 9.24 13.12
C PRO A 59 -13.07 10.36 12.09
N ASP A 60 -12.50 11.48 12.52
CA ASP A 60 -12.20 12.62 11.65
C ASP A 60 -11.07 12.32 10.66
N GLU A 61 -10.03 11.60 11.10
CA GLU A 61 -8.97 11.12 10.19
C GLU A 61 -9.52 10.12 9.17
N LEU A 62 -10.42 9.22 9.58
CA LEU A 62 -11.06 8.27 8.67
C LEU A 62 -11.92 8.99 7.62
N LYS A 63 -12.71 9.99 8.04
CA LYS A 63 -13.49 10.83 7.11
C LYS A 63 -12.58 11.56 6.12
N SER A 64 -11.49 12.16 6.63
CA SER A 64 -10.49 12.81 5.78
C SER A 64 -9.87 11.86 4.76
N LEU A 65 -9.55 10.62 5.14
CA LEU A 65 -9.02 9.61 4.23
C LEU A 65 -10.02 9.18 3.16
N ILE A 66 -11.29 9.03 3.52
CA ILE A 66 -12.36 8.73 2.55
C ILE A 66 -12.49 9.86 1.52
N ASP A 67 -12.45 11.12 1.96
CA ASP A 67 -12.49 12.28 1.05
C ASP A 67 -11.26 12.35 0.14
N ARG A 68 -10.08 12.04 0.67
CA ARG A 68 -8.84 11.93 -0.12
C ARG A 68 -8.93 10.82 -1.16
N CYS A 69 -9.49 9.65 -0.80
CA CYS A 69 -9.79 8.59 -1.77
C CYS A 69 -10.70 9.08 -2.89
N ASN A 70 -11.76 9.85 -2.58
CA ASN A 70 -12.68 10.38 -3.59
C ASN A 70 -11.98 11.36 -4.55
N LYS A 71 -11.13 12.25 -4.04
CA LYS A 71 -10.34 13.18 -4.87
C LYS A 71 -9.34 12.45 -5.76
N LEU A 72 -8.64 11.46 -5.19
CA LEU A 72 -7.64 10.69 -5.91
C LEU A 72 -8.26 9.79 -6.99
N ARG A 73 -9.47 9.27 -6.76
CA ARG A 73 -10.25 8.50 -7.74
C ARG A 73 -10.42 9.27 -9.05
N ALA A 74 -10.82 10.54 -8.98
CA ALA A 74 -11.00 11.39 -10.16
C ALA A 74 -9.70 11.55 -10.97
N ARG A 75 -8.54 11.56 -10.31
CA ARG A 75 -7.23 11.61 -10.97
C ARG A 75 -6.86 10.29 -11.63
N ILE A 76 -7.08 9.17 -10.94
CA ILE A 76 -6.78 7.82 -11.46
C ILE A 76 -7.66 7.48 -12.67
N GLU A 77 -8.90 7.99 -12.71
CA GLU A 77 -9.82 7.78 -13.84
C GLU A 77 -9.30 8.34 -15.16
N GLN A 78 -8.38 9.31 -15.12
CA GLN A 78 -7.73 9.93 -16.29
C GLN A 78 -6.52 9.14 -16.79
N LEU A 79 -6.10 8.07 -16.10
CA LEU A 79 -4.96 7.24 -16.50
C LEU A 79 -5.35 6.26 -17.62
N GLU A 80 -4.32 5.73 -18.28
CA GLU A 80 -4.43 4.60 -19.21
C GLU A 80 -5.13 3.39 -18.56
N GLU A 81 -5.93 2.68 -19.35
CA GLU A 81 -6.84 1.61 -18.88
C GLU A 81 -6.12 0.52 -18.06
N SER A 82 -4.88 0.20 -18.42
CA SER A 82 -4.06 -0.80 -17.71
C SER A 82 -3.69 -0.36 -16.29
N GLN A 83 -3.31 0.91 -16.11
CA GLN A 83 -2.97 1.47 -14.79
C GLN A 83 -4.24 1.76 -13.99
N LYS A 84 -5.22 2.40 -14.63
CA LYS A 84 -6.50 2.80 -14.02
C LYS A 84 -7.14 1.64 -13.25
N LYS A 85 -7.28 0.46 -13.86
CA LYS A 85 -7.91 -0.70 -13.20
C LYS A 85 -7.22 -1.11 -11.91
N VAL A 86 -5.89 -1.18 -11.92
CA VAL A 86 -5.10 -1.62 -10.75
C VAL A 86 -5.24 -0.61 -9.61
N TYR A 87 -5.03 0.67 -9.90
CA TYR A 87 -5.07 1.72 -8.88
C TYR A 87 -6.48 1.95 -8.34
N LEU A 88 -7.52 1.95 -9.21
CA LEU A 88 -8.90 2.08 -8.75
C LEU A 88 -9.32 0.92 -7.85
N LYS A 89 -8.92 -0.32 -8.20
CA LYS A 89 -9.30 -1.48 -7.39
C LYS A 89 -8.68 -1.41 -6.00
N ARG A 90 -7.39 -1.08 -5.90
CA ARG A 90 -6.71 -0.94 -4.60
C ARG A 90 -7.27 0.24 -3.81
N LEU A 91 -7.52 1.38 -4.44
CA LEU A 91 -8.10 2.55 -3.78
C LEU A 91 -9.50 2.27 -3.20
N SER A 92 -10.33 1.54 -3.95
CA SER A 92 -11.66 1.11 -3.47
C SER A 92 -11.54 0.27 -2.20
N LEU A 93 -10.63 -0.71 -2.17
CA LEU A 93 -10.43 -1.55 -0.98
C LEU A 93 -10.00 -0.72 0.24
N CYS A 94 -9.12 0.27 0.06
CA CYS A 94 -8.72 1.18 1.13
C CYS A 94 -9.92 2.00 1.63
N GLN A 95 -10.71 2.57 0.71
CA GLN A 95 -11.91 3.34 1.04
C GLN A 95 -12.95 2.51 1.78
N ASP A 96 -13.18 1.27 1.34
CA ASP A 96 -14.13 0.34 1.96
C ASP A 96 -13.69 0.01 3.40
N LEU A 97 -12.39 -0.23 3.62
CA LEU A 97 -11.84 -0.44 4.96
C LEU A 97 -12.06 0.77 5.86
N PHE A 98 -11.71 1.98 5.41
CA PHE A 98 -11.88 3.18 6.23
C PHE A 98 -13.35 3.43 6.57
N SER A 99 -14.25 3.20 5.59
CA SER A 99 -15.69 3.34 5.79
C SER A 99 -16.22 2.32 6.81
N PHE A 100 -15.76 1.08 6.72
CA PHE A 100 -16.10 0.03 7.69
C PHE A 100 -15.64 0.39 9.11
N VAL A 101 -14.39 0.82 9.27
CA VAL A 101 -13.84 1.20 10.58
C VAL A 101 -14.58 2.41 11.15
N LEU A 102 -14.90 3.40 10.31
CA LEU A 102 -15.67 4.57 10.72
C LEU A 102 -17.04 4.16 11.24
N GLN A 103 -17.79 3.36 10.47
CA GLN A 103 -19.10 2.85 10.89
C GLN A 103 -19.00 2.03 12.18
N SER A 104 -17.96 1.22 12.34
CA SER A 104 -17.74 0.46 13.58
C SER A 104 -17.53 1.38 14.80
N LYS A 105 -16.91 2.55 14.63
CA LYS A 105 -16.69 3.52 15.70
C LYS A 105 -17.93 4.37 15.98
N GLU A 106 -18.72 4.71 14.97
CA GLU A 106 -19.96 5.48 15.13
C GLU A 106 -21.10 4.66 15.76
N ASN A 107 -21.03 3.32 15.66
CA ASN A 107 -21.99 2.40 16.26
C ASN A 107 -21.55 1.85 17.64
N GLN A 108 -20.42 2.30 18.18
CA GLN A 108 -19.96 2.00 19.54
C GLN A 108 -20.43 3.07 20.52
#